data_AF-A0A8J7DSR6-F1
#
_entry.id   AF-A0A8J7DSR6-F1
#
_cell.length_a   1.000
_cell.length_b   1.000
_cell.length_c   1.000
_cell.angle_alpha   90.00
_cell.angle_beta   90.00
_cell.angle_gamma   90.00
#
_symmetry.space_group_name_H-M   'P 1'
#
loop_
_entity.id
_entity.type
_entity.pdbx_description
1 polymer ?
#
loop_
_entity_poly.entity_id
_entity_poly.type
_entity_poly.pdbx_seq_one_letter_code
_entity_poly.pdbx_strand_id
1 'polypeptide(L)'
;MMRTISLQALLGAGTVAVVAMAGTSSAEAISLYTSDGAFTSTVGATTIDFSGAPLGPSSYTENGVTYSGSGGFVQGSVSGQFAAPPSQLPEYNNTNNTYLTLGGINEPGPVSITLPGLSNYFGLYWGSVDAYNFIEFFKKGVSVGIFNGNQVINGANGDQQVNGARYVNFTSSSSSDYFDSIVLRSTSAAFESDNHAFREVPTPALLPGLIGLGVAALRRKQDETAEENA
;
A
#
# COMPACT_ATOMS: atom_id res chain seq x y z
N MET A 1 80.15 23.57 18.15
CA MET A 1 79.91 22.82 16.90
C MET A 1 78.39 22.86 16.67
N MET A 2 77.92 23.87 15.94
CA MET A 2 77.40 23.70 14.58
C MET A 2 75.98 23.09 14.56
N ARG A 3 74.92 23.92 14.56
CA ARG A 3 74.03 24.19 13.42
C ARG A 3 72.66 24.73 13.83
N THR A 4 72.34 25.89 13.26
CA THR A 4 71.00 26.47 13.09
C THR A 4 70.15 25.57 12.18
N ILE A 5 68.91 25.31 12.55
CA ILE A 5 67.81 25.03 11.59
C ILE A 5 66.57 25.75 12.10
N SER A 6 66.16 26.77 11.36
CA SER A 6 64.85 27.41 11.43
C SER A 6 63.84 26.56 10.65
N LEU A 7 62.61 26.44 11.15
CA LEU A 7 61.49 25.94 10.35
C LEU A 7 60.29 26.89 10.49
N GLN A 8 59.74 27.21 9.33
CA GLN A 8 58.74 28.23 9.07
C GLN A 8 57.34 27.84 9.54
N ALA A 9 56.52 28.88 9.65
CA ALA A 9 55.12 28.91 10.06
C ALA A 9 54.20 27.95 9.30
N LEU A 10 53.12 27.52 9.97
CA LEU A 10 51.83 27.35 9.32
C LEU A 10 50.70 27.60 10.32
N LEU A 11 50.06 28.78 10.22
CA LEU A 11 48.76 29.02 10.84
C LEU A 11 47.72 28.25 10.02
N GLY A 12 47.19 27.15 10.56
CA GLY A 12 45.99 26.50 10.06
C GLY A 12 44.76 27.01 10.80
N ALA A 13 43.92 27.78 10.12
CA ALA A 13 42.62 28.18 10.64
C ALA A 13 41.73 26.93 10.84
N GLY A 14 41.35 26.66 12.08
CA GLY A 14 40.43 25.58 12.42
C GLY A 14 38.99 25.98 12.08
N THR A 15 38.43 25.42 11.02
CA THR A 15 36.99 25.43 10.74
C THR A 15 36.28 24.54 11.76
N VAL A 16 35.37 25.13 12.55
CA VAL A 16 34.43 24.37 13.37
C VAL A 16 33.38 23.77 12.44
N ALA A 17 33.47 22.47 12.18
CA ALA A 17 32.41 21.74 11.51
C ALA A 17 31.27 21.51 12.51
N VAL A 18 30.18 22.26 12.35
CA VAL A 18 28.90 21.94 13.01
C VAL A 18 28.34 20.72 12.28
N VAL A 19 28.52 19.54 12.87
CA VAL A 19 27.78 18.33 12.47
C VAL A 19 26.35 18.53 12.96
N ALA A 20 25.47 18.99 12.07
CA ALA A 20 24.05 18.84 12.27
C ALA A 20 23.76 17.34 12.29
N MET A 21 23.54 16.79 13.48
CA MET A 21 22.97 15.46 13.63
C MET A 21 21.56 15.52 13.05
N ALA A 22 21.42 15.18 11.77
CA ALA A 22 20.13 14.88 11.17
C ALA A 22 19.55 13.72 11.98
N GLY A 23 18.57 14.03 12.84
CA GLY A 23 17.82 13.01 13.55
C GLY A 23 17.21 12.09 12.50
N THR A 24 17.54 10.81 12.55
CA THR A 24 16.82 9.78 11.80
C THR A 24 15.43 9.70 12.41
N SER A 25 14.44 10.39 11.84
CA SER A 25 13.05 10.01 12.08
C SER A 25 12.93 8.57 11.60
N SER A 26 12.69 7.63 12.52
CA SER A 26 12.30 6.27 12.14
C SER A 26 11.07 6.40 11.25
N ALA A 27 11.15 5.97 10.00
CA ALA A 27 9.97 5.86 9.15
C ALA A 27 8.97 4.95 9.88
N GLU A 28 7.75 5.43 10.10
CA GLU A 28 6.69 4.57 10.63
C GLU A 28 6.25 3.63 9.50
N ALA A 29 6.77 2.40 9.50
CA ALA A 29 6.45 1.42 8.48
C ALA A 29 4.96 1.08 8.46
N ILE A 30 4.46 0.64 7.29
CA ILE A 30 3.16 -0.04 7.19
C ILE A 30 3.12 -1.17 8.23
N SER A 31 2.07 -1.18 9.05
CA SER A 31 1.85 -2.20 10.07
C SER A 31 0.98 -3.31 9.52
N LEU A 32 1.36 -4.57 9.80
CA LEU A 32 0.63 -5.78 9.44
C LEU A 32 0.00 -6.39 10.69
N TYR A 33 -1.27 -6.75 10.62
CA TYR A 33 -1.93 -7.63 11.60
C TYR A 33 -2.96 -8.53 10.93
N THR A 34 -3.32 -9.64 11.58
CA THR A 34 -4.34 -10.57 11.08
C THR A 34 -5.60 -10.51 11.94
N SER A 35 -6.74 -10.78 11.35
CA SER A 35 -8.01 -10.99 12.03
C SER A 35 -8.63 -12.33 11.62
N ASP A 36 -9.50 -12.85 12.48
CA ASP A 36 -10.33 -14.02 12.16
C ASP A 36 -11.40 -13.65 11.12
N GLY A 37 -11.92 -14.65 10.42
CA GLY A 37 -12.91 -14.48 9.36
C GLY A 37 -12.31 -14.13 8.00
N ALA A 38 -13.19 -13.75 7.08
CA ALA A 38 -12.84 -13.47 5.67
C ALA A 38 -13.11 -12.02 5.25
N PHE A 39 -13.49 -11.13 6.17
CA PHE A 39 -13.85 -9.75 5.86
C PHE A 39 -13.15 -8.77 6.80
N THR A 40 -13.00 -7.52 6.34
CA THR A 40 -12.47 -6.45 7.17
C THR A 40 -13.49 -6.01 8.22
N SER A 41 -13.00 -5.66 9.41
CA SER A 41 -13.75 -4.91 10.42
C SER A 41 -13.37 -3.42 10.46
N THR A 42 -12.53 -2.96 9.52
CA THR A 42 -12.02 -1.59 9.50
C THR A 42 -13.11 -0.62 9.08
N VAL A 43 -13.51 0.27 10.01
CA VAL A 43 -14.53 1.29 9.75
C VAL A 43 -14.11 2.21 8.60
N GLY A 44 -15.04 2.43 7.68
CA GLY A 44 -14.86 3.28 6.50
C GLY A 44 -14.11 2.63 5.35
N ALA A 45 -13.76 1.34 5.45
CA ALA A 45 -13.19 0.62 4.32
C ALA A 45 -14.29 0.19 3.32
N THR A 46 -13.95 0.27 2.03
CA THR A 46 -14.75 -0.27 0.93
C THR A 46 -14.24 -1.67 0.60
N THR A 47 -15.14 -2.64 0.44
CA THR A 47 -14.81 -4.04 0.10
C THR A 47 -15.04 -4.31 -1.40
N ILE A 48 -14.23 -5.21 -1.96
CA ILE A 48 -14.28 -5.76 -3.31
C ILE A 48 -14.24 -7.28 -3.16
N ASP A 49 -15.34 -7.94 -3.49
CA ASP A 49 -15.54 -9.40 -3.33
C ASP A 49 -15.47 -10.17 -4.65
N PHE A 50 -15.14 -9.48 -5.74
CA PHE A 50 -15.00 -10.02 -7.10
C PHE A 50 -16.24 -10.75 -7.64
N SER A 51 -17.41 -10.62 -7.01
CA SER A 51 -18.65 -11.27 -7.46
C SER A 51 -19.05 -10.88 -8.89
N GLY A 52 -18.65 -9.68 -9.33
CA GLY A 52 -18.84 -9.20 -10.70
C GLY A 52 -17.64 -9.36 -11.64
N ALA A 53 -16.54 -9.99 -11.21
CA ALA A 53 -15.33 -10.13 -12.02
C ALA A 53 -15.50 -11.21 -13.11
N PRO A 54 -15.03 -10.98 -14.34
CA PRO A 54 -15.09 -11.98 -15.40
C PRO A 54 -14.06 -13.08 -15.14
N LEU A 55 -14.48 -14.35 -15.35
CA LEU A 55 -13.60 -15.49 -15.13
C LEU A 55 -12.47 -15.55 -16.16
N GLY A 56 -11.27 -15.89 -15.68
CA GLY A 56 -10.03 -15.98 -16.44
C GLY A 56 -9.14 -14.74 -16.32
N PRO A 57 -8.01 -14.71 -17.06
CA PRO A 57 -7.08 -13.59 -17.06
C PRO A 57 -7.73 -12.34 -17.65
N SER A 58 -7.88 -11.31 -16.83
CA SER A 58 -8.53 -10.06 -17.23
C SER A 58 -8.17 -8.92 -16.29
N SER A 59 -8.30 -7.69 -16.79
CA SER A 59 -8.37 -6.52 -15.91
C SER A 59 -9.78 -6.41 -15.33
N TYR A 60 -9.88 -5.94 -14.10
CA TYR A 60 -11.16 -5.72 -13.41
C TYR A 60 -11.14 -4.37 -12.71
N THR A 61 -12.27 -3.65 -12.76
CA THR A 61 -12.41 -2.37 -12.07
C THR A 61 -13.72 -2.36 -11.30
N GLU A 62 -13.62 -2.07 -10.01
CA GLU A 62 -14.78 -1.92 -9.12
C GLU A 62 -14.47 -0.81 -8.11
N ASN A 63 -15.44 0.06 -7.83
CA ASN A 63 -15.30 1.16 -6.85
C ASN A 63 -14.04 2.04 -7.08
N GLY A 64 -13.64 2.21 -8.35
CA GLY A 64 -12.46 2.99 -8.74
C GLY A 64 -11.12 2.27 -8.55
N VAL A 65 -11.09 1.09 -7.93
CA VAL A 65 -9.91 0.23 -7.85
C VAL A 65 -9.77 -0.54 -9.15
N THR A 66 -8.56 -0.58 -9.71
CA THR A 66 -8.28 -1.32 -10.94
C THR A 66 -7.24 -2.41 -10.70
N TYR A 67 -7.61 -3.63 -11.03
CA TYR A 67 -6.75 -4.82 -11.06
C TYR A 67 -6.27 -5.03 -12.50
N SER A 68 -4.97 -5.22 -12.68
CA SER A 68 -4.34 -5.41 -13.99
C SER A 68 -3.13 -6.33 -13.88
N GLY A 69 -2.65 -6.85 -15.01
CA GLY A 69 -1.48 -7.74 -15.07
C GLY A 69 -1.86 -9.12 -15.59
N SER A 70 -1.11 -10.14 -15.16
CA SER A 70 -1.23 -11.52 -15.68
C SER A 70 -1.82 -12.51 -14.67
N GLY A 71 -2.46 -12.02 -13.61
CA GLY A 71 -3.33 -12.85 -12.76
C GLY A 71 -4.69 -13.10 -13.41
N GLY A 72 -5.58 -13.79 -12.70
CA GLY A 72 -6.94 -14.05 -13.18
C GLY A 72 -7.95 -14.17 -12.05
N PHE A 73 -9.23 -14.09 -12.42
CA PHE A 73 -10.34 -14.31 -11.50
C PHE A 73 -10.94 -15.68 -11.77
N VAL A 74 -11.07 -16.51 -10.73
CA VAL A 74 -11.45 -17.92 -10.89
C VAL A 74 -12.44 -18.35 -9.81
N GLN A 75 -13.02 -19.53 -9.98
CA GLN A 75 -13.90 -20.19 -9.03
C GLN A 75 -13.49 -21.64 -8.83
N GLY A 76 -13.81 -22.20 -7.67
CA GLY A 76 -13.46 -23.58 -7.32
C GLY A 76 -11.96 -23.79 -7.18
N SER A 77 -11.51 -25.04 -7.27
CA SER A 77 -10.09 -25.41 -7.13
C SER A 77 -9.67 -26.30 -8.30
N VAL A 78 -8.50 -26.04 -8.85
CA VAL A 78 -7.87 -26.83 -9.92
C VAL A 78 -6.48 -27.24 -9.45
N SER A 79 -6.28 -28.55 -9.28
CA SER A 79 -5.01 -29.11 -8.81
C SER A 79 -3.83 -28.62 -9.64
N GLY A 80 -2.82 -28.08 -8.97
CA GLY A 80 -1.60 -27.55 -9.60
C GLY A 80 -1.78 -26.19 -10.28
N GLN A 81 -2.92 -25.52 -10.12
CA GLN A 81 -3.15 -24.16 -10.63
C GLN A 81 -3.56 -23.20 -9.53
N PHE A 82 -4.70 -23.47 -8.87
CA PHE A 82 -5.26 -22.60 -7.84
C PHE A 82 -6.20 -23.36 -6.90
N ALA A 83 -6.33 -22.89 -5.66
CA ALA A 83 -7.29 -23.41 -4.70
C ALA A 83 -8.18 -22.30 -4.13
N ALA A 84 -9.49 -22.56 -4.07
CA ALA A 84 -10.42 -21.59 -3.49
C ALA A 84 -10.06 -21.31 -2.02
N PRO A 85 -10.03 -20.03 -1.60
CA PRO A 85 -9.86 -19.70 -0.18
C PRO A 85 -10.82 -20.50 0.69
N PRO A 86 -10.40 -21.00 1.87
CA PRO A 86 -11.25 -21.88 2.67
C PRO A 86 -12.48 -21.13 3.19
N SER A 87 -13.61 -21.83 3.31
CA SER A 87 -14.84 -21.27 3.86
C SER A 87 -14.65 -20.81 5.32
N GLN A 88 -15.22 -19.65 5.67
CA GLN A 88 -15.30 -19.11 7.04
C GLN A 88 -16.78 -18.94 7.38
N LEU A 89 -17.49 -20.05 7.56
CA LEU A 89 -18.93 -20.03 7.73
C LEU A 89 -19.33 -19.39 9.07
N PRO A 90 -20.47 -18.66 9.11
CA PRO A 90 -21.44 -18.51 8.01
C PRO A 90 -21.09 -17.40 7.00
N GLU A 91 -20.02 -16.65 7.23
CA GLU A 91 -19.75 -15.38 6.55
C GLU A 91 -19.20 -15.55 5.13
N TYR A 92 -18.39 -16.59 4.89
CA TYR A 92 -17.76 -16.84 3.60
C TYR A 92 -17.92 -18.30 3.16
N ASN A 93 -18.46 -18.49 1.95
CA ASN A 93 -18.66 -19.79 1.33
C ASN A 93 -17.89 -19.86 0.00
N ASN A 94 -16.90 -20.75 -0.05
CA ASN A 94 -16.01 -20.90 -1.19
C ASN A 94 -16.55 -21.73 -2.37
N THR A 95 -17.84 -22.10 -2.35
CA THR A 95 -18.43 -22.95 -3.40
C THR A 95 -18.53 -22.22 -4.75
N ASN A 96 -18.98 -20.95 -4.73
CA ASN A 96 -19.26 -20.17 -5.95
C ASN A 96 -18.67 -18.75 -5.91
N ASN A 97 -17.78 -18.48 -4.95
CA ASN A 97 -17.16 -17.16 -4.85
C ASN A 97 -16.04 -17.05 -5.88
N THR A 98 -16.08 -15.97 -6.65
CA THR A 98 -14.98 -15.58 -7.53
C THR A 98 -13.88 -14.99 -6.67
N TYR A 99 -12.64 -15.38 -6.91
CA TYR A 99 -11.48 -14.85 -6.19
C TYR A 99 -10.32 -14.59 -7.16
N LEU A 100 -9.39 -13.74 -6.74
CA LEU A 100 -8.18 -13.44 -7.50
C LEU A 100 -7.12 -14.52 -7.27
N THR A 101 -6.52 -15.01 -8.35
CA THR A 101 -5.36 -15.92 -8.31
C THR A 101 -4.19 -15.42 -9.17
N LEU A 102 -2.97 -15.75 -8.76
CA LEU A 102 -1.73 -15.55 -9.52
C LEU A 102 -0.63 -16.56 -9.11
N GLY A 103 0.47 -16.61 -9.86
CA GLY A 103 1.59 -17.54 -9.67
C GLY A 103 1.43 -18.88 -10.37
N GLY A 104 0.25 -19.17 -10.93
CA GLY A 104 -0.04 -20.37 -11.70
C GLY A 104 0.50 -20.32 -13.14
N ILE A 105 0.43 -21.44 -13.86
CA ILE A 105 0.83 -21.52 -15.28
C ILE A 105 -0.05 -20.62 -16.16
N ASN A 106 -1.35 -20.56 -15.85
CA ASN A 106 -2.34 -19.80 -16.61
C ASN A 106 -2.49 -18.36 -16.08
N GLU A 107 -2.18 -18.15 -14.81
CA GLU A 107 -2.24 -16.85 -14.13
C GLU A 107 -0.85 -16.52 -13.54
N PRO A 108 0.19 -16.28 -14.35
CA PRO A 108 1.56 -16.16 -13.84
C PRO A 108 1.79 -14.97 -12.90
N GLY A 109 0.90 -13.97 -12.91
CA GLY A 109 1.15 -12.70 -12.23
C GLY A 109 2.36 -11.95 -12.81
N PRO A 110 2.81 -10.86 -12.17
CA PRO A 110 2.19 -10.22 -11.01
C PRO A 110 0.84 -9.57 -11.34
N VAL A 111 0.14 -9.14 -10.30
CA VAL A 111 -1.07 -8.31 -10.39
C VAL A 111 -0.80 -6.95 -9.75
N SER A 112 -1.09 -5.89 -10.50
CA SER A 112 -1.05 -4.51 -10.02
C SER A 112 -2.46 -4.04 -9.68
N ILE A 113 -2.62 -3.52 -8.47
CA ILE A 113 -3.86 -2.96 -7.93
C ILE A 113 -3.65 -1.45 -7.79
N THR A 114 -4.34 -0.67 -8.61
CA THR A 114 -4.33 0.80 -8.53
C THR A 114 -5.55 1.26 -7.75
N LEU A 115 -5.33 2.05 -6.69
CA LEU A 115 -6.40 2.59 -5.88
C LEU A 115 -6.93 3.92 -6.47
N PRO A 116 -8.20 4.26 -6.23
CA PRO A 116 -8.80 5.53 -6.68
C PRO A 116 -8.13 6.78 -6.06
N GLY A 117 -7.47 6.62 -4.93
CA GLY A 117 -6.80 7.69 -4.20
C GLY A 117 -5.77 7.15 -3.21
N LEU A 118 -5.09 8.09 -2.56
CA LEU A 118 -4.11 7.76 -1.53
C LEU A 118 -4.83 7.11 -0.34
N SER A 119 -4.39 5.91 0.03
CA SER A 119 -5.03 5.09 1.06
C SER A 119 -4.09 4.81 2.22
N ASN A 120 -4.67 4.65 3.41
CA ASN A 120 -3.93 4.29 4.62
C ASN A 120 -4.24 2.88 5.13
N TYR A 121 -5.08 2.15 4.41
CA TYR A 121 -5.47 0.81 4.75
C TYR A 121 -5.74 -0.02 3.50
N PHE A 122 -5.25 -1.26 3.54
CA PHE A 122 -5.58 -2.32 2.59
C PHE A 122 -5.76 -3.61 3.39
N GLY A 123 -6.75 -4.42 3.02
CA GLY A 123 -6.94 -5.74 3.56
C GLY A 123 -7.31 -6.73 2.48
N LEU A 124 -7.10 -8.00 2.76
CA LEU A 124 -7.51 -9.10 1.89
C LEU A 124 -7.72 -10.36 2.73
N TYR A 125 -8.66 -11.18 2.29
CA TYR A 125 -8.71 -12.58 2.71
C TYR A 125 -7.72 -13.36 1.87
N TRP A 126 -6.66 -13.86 2.51
CA TRP A 126 -5.61 -14.61 1.84
C TRP A 126 -5.83 -16.11 2.11
N GLY A 127 -6.15 -16.85 1.04
CA GLY A 127 -6.67 -18.22 1.10
C GLY A 127 -5.63 -19.31 1.33
N SER A 128 -4.44 -19.18 0.75
CA SER A 128 -3.30 -20.07 1.01
C SER A 128 -2.03 -19.23 1.19
N VAL A 129 -1.65 -19.01 2.45
CA VAL A 129 -0.50 -18.17 2.77
C VAL A 129 0.78 -18.99 2.57
N ASP A 130 1.61 -18.56 1.61
CA ASP A 130 2.90 -19.15 1.30
C ASP A 130 4.06 -18.18 1.52
N ALA A 131 5.22 -18.71 1.95
CA ALA A 131 6.43 -17.92 2.16
C ALA A 131 6.98 -17.23 0.89
N TYR A 132 6.63 -17.76 -0.29
CA TYR A 132 7.08 -17.26 -1.59
C TYR A 132 6.09 -16.29 -2.26
N ASN A 133 5.02 -15.94 -1.56
CA ASN A 133 4.03 -14.94 -1.97
C ASN A 133 4.35 -13.59 -1.33
N PHE A 134 4.18 -12.50 -2.08
CA PHE A 134 4.55 -11.16 -1.65
C PHE A 134 3.46 -10.13 -1.97
N ILE A 135 3.32 -9.16 -1.08
CA ILE A 135 2.48 -7.97 -1.20
C ILE A 135 3.37 -6.75 -1.03
N GLU A 136 3.44 -5.89 -2.03
CA GLU A 136 4.27 -4.69 -2.00
C GLU A 136 3.42 -3.44 -2.24
N PHE A 137 3.65 -2.41 -1.43
CA PHE A 137 2.90 -1.17 -1.42
C PHE A 137 3.73 -0.04 -2.01
N PHE A 138 3.09 0.80 -2.82
CA PHE A 138 3.74 1.88 -3.53
C PHE A 138 3.01 3.21 -3.35
N LYS A 139 3.80 4.28 -3.31
CA LYS A 139 3.35 5.66 -3.37
C LYS A 139 4.03 6.35 -4.54
N LYS A 140 3.26 6.73 -5.55
CA LYS A 140 3.78 7.37 -6.78
C LYS A 140 4.93 6.57 -7.41
N GLY A 141 4.81 5.24 -7.39
CA GLY A 141 5.81 4.31 -7.93
C GLY A 141 7.02 4.04 -7.03
N VAL A 142 7.09 4.62 -5.82
CA VAL A 142 8.15 4.32 -4.83
C VAL A 142 7.63 3.30 -3.83
N SER A 143 8.37 2.22 -3.60
CA SER A 143 8.03 1.19 -2.60
C SER A 143 8.05 1.80 -1.19
N VAL A 144 6.97 1.62 -0.45
CA VAL A 144 6.79 2.07 0.94
C VAL A 144 6.62 0.91 1.92
N GLY A 145 6.62 -0.32 1.43
CA GLY A 145 6.58 -1.53 2.27
C GLY A 145 6.42 -2.80 1.45
N ILE A 146 7.06 -3.88 1.90
CA ILE A 146 6.93 -5.20 1.30
C ILE A 146 6.74 -6.25 2.39
N PHE A 147 5.81 -7.17 2.15
CA PHE A 147 5.46 -8.24 3.06
C PHE A 147 5.42 -9.58 2.34
N ASN A 148 5.81 -10.65 3.02
CA ASN A 148 5.64 -12.03 2.54
C ASN A 148 4.78 -12.87 3.48
N GLY A 149 4.45 -14.08 3.06
CA GLY A 149 3.59 -14.97 3.86
C GLY A 149 4.16 -15.33 5.24
N ASN A 150 5.49 -15.35 5.42
CA ASN A 150 6.11 -15.62 6.73
C ASN A 150 5.86 -14.51 7.77
N GLN A 151 5.55 -13.29 7.32
CA GLN A 151 5.14 -12.21 8.21
C GLN A 151 3.66 -12.31 8.61
N VAL A 152 2.87 -13.12 7.92
CA VAL A 152 1.45 -13.38 8.20
C VAL A 152 1.29 -14.65 9.06
N ILE A 153 1.88 -15.76 8.62
CA ILE A 153 1.86 -17.05 9.30
C ILE A 153 3.30 -17.54 9.47
N ASN A 154 3.70 -17.85 10.70
CA ASN A 154 5.02 -18.44 10.95
C ASN A 154 5.09 -19.82 10.29
N GLY A 155 6.03 -20.00 9.36
CA GLY A 155 6.15 -21.24 8.58
C GLY A 155 5.07 -21.40 7.50
N ALA A 156 4.61 -20.28 6.92
CA ALA A 156 3.68 -20.25 5.78
C ALA A 156 4.07 -21.25 4.68
N ASN A 157 3.18 -22.21 4.42
CA ASN A 157 3.43 -23.39 3.59
C ASN A 157 2.30 -23.70 2.60
N GLY A 158 1.36 -22.77 2.40
CA GLY A 158 0.30 -22.93 1.42
C GLY A 158 -0.78 -23.92 1.85
N ASP A 159 -0.97 -24.12 3.16
CA ASP A 159 -2.12 -24.88 3.67
C ASP A 159 -3.43 -24.27 3.15
N GLN A 160 -4.17 -25.05 2.37
CA GLN A 160 -5.42 -24.65 1.72
C GLN A 160 -6.63 -24.77 2.67
N GLN A 161 -6.40 -25.15 3.92
CA GLN A 161 -7.42 -25.22 4.96
C GLN A 161 -7.43 -23.93 5.80
N VAL A 162 -8.45 -23.81 6.66
CA VAL A 162 -8.68 -22.65 7.55
C VAL A 162 -7.43 -22.16 8.29
N ASN A 163 -6.51 -23.08 8.66
CA ASN A 163 -5.31 -22.75 9.40
C ASN A 163 -4.25 -22.01 8.57
N GLY A 164 -4.24 -22.20 7.26
CA GLY A 164 -3.36 -21.50 6.31
C GLY A 164 -3.93 -20.22 5.73
N ALA A 165 -5.16 -19.84 6.11
CA ALA A 165 -5.83 -18.64 5.61
C ALA A 165 -6.02 -17.58 6.69
N ARG A 166 -5.85 -16.30 6.34
CA ARG A 166 -6.08 -15.17 7.26
C ARG A 166 -6.69 -13.99 6.54
N TYR A 167 -7.55 -13.24 7.22
CA TYR A 167 -7.77 -11.86 6.82
C TYR A 167 -6.59 -11.02 7.27
N VAL A 168 -5.84 -10.48 6.32
CA VAL A 168 -4.61 -9.72 6.57
C VAL A 168 -4.92 -8.24 6.40
N ASN A 169 -4.51 -7.44 7.36
CA ASN A 169 -4.74 -6.01 7.42
C ASN A 169 -3.39 -5.29 7.37
N PHE A 170 -3.30 -4.30 6.48
CA PHE A 170 -2.16 -3.40 6.33
C PHE A 170 -2.63 -1.99 6.63
N THR A 171 -2.03 -1.34 7.62
CA THR A 171 -2.41 0.01 8.04
C THR A 171 -1.20 0.92 8.13
N SER A 172 -1.38 2.18 7.80
CA SER A 172 -0.38 3.23 8.00
C SER A 172 -0.96 4.37 8.82
N SER A 173 -0.25 4.75 9.88
CA SER A 173 -0.51 5.92 10.72
C SER A 173 0.11 7.20 10.16
N SER A 174 1.07 7.09 9.25
CA SER A 174 1.86 8.21 8.75
C SER A 174 1.58 8.48 7.28
N SER A 175 1.39 9.77 6.95
CA SER A 175 1.19 10.18 5.56
C SER A 175 2.38 9.90 4.64
N SER A 176 3.59 9.70 5.19
CA SER A 176 4.76 9.25 4.43
C SER A 176 4.54 7.86 3.81
N ASP A 177 3.83 6.99 4.52
CA ASP A 177 3.72 5.55 4.24
C ASP A 177 2.32 5.16 3.73
N TYR A 178 1.47 6.16 3.44
CA TYR A 178 0.27 5.94 2.64
C TYR A 178 0.65 5.49 1.23
N PHE A 179 -0.25 4.78 0.56
CA PHE A 179 -0.01 4.15 -0.73
C PHE A 179 -1.16 4.40 -1.70
N ASP A 180 -0.85 4.36 -2.99
CA ASP A 180 -1.82 4.51 -4.09
C ASP A 180 -1.87 3.27 -5.00
N SER A 181 -0.93 2.34 -4.81
CA SER A 181 -0.88 1.11 -5.57
C SER A 181 -0.29 -0.04 -4.76
N ILE A 182 -0.72 -1.26 -5.09
CA ILE A 182 -0.26 -2.51 -4.50
C ILE A 182 0.17 -3.44 -5.65
N VAL A 183 1.24 -4.20 -5.46
CA VAL A 183 1.61 -5.31 -6.35
C VAL A 183 1.57 -6.61 -5.57
N LEU A 184 0.78 -7.55 -6.08
CA LEU A 184 0.77 -8.93 -5.63
C LEU A 184 1.64 -9.76 -6.56
N ARG A 185 2.55 -10.56 -6.01
CA ARG A 185 3.43 -11.43 -6.79
C ARG A 185 3.72 -12.73 -6.07
N SER A 186 4.03 -13.76 -6.83
CA SER A 186 4.51 -15.02 -6.32
C SER A 186 5.66 -15.55 -7.15
N THR A 187 6.58 -16.29 -6.54
CA THR A 187 7.63 -17.02 -7.26
C THR A 187 7.27 -18.49 -7.53
N SER A 188 6.07 -18.94 -7.12
CA SER A 188 5.55 -20.29 -7.36
C SER A 188 4.02 -20.27 -7.42
N ALA A 189 3.39 -21.29 -7.99
CA ALA A 189 1.96 -21.48 -7.84
C ALA A 189 1.65 -21.80 -6.36
N ALA A 190 0.70 -21.15 -5.68
CA ALA A 190 -0.12 -20.02 -6.13
C ALA A 190 -0.38 -19.01 -4.99
N PHE A 191 -0.95 -17.85 -5.35
CA PHE A 191 -1.43 -16.82 -4.43
C PHE A 191 -2.91 -16.61 -4.71
N GLU A 192 -3.78 -17.00 -3.78
CA GLU A 192 -5.22 -16.80 -3.86
C GLU A 192 -5.73 -15.82 -2.82
N SER A 193 -6.57 -14.88 -3.26
CA SER A 193 -7.14 -13.87 -2.37
C SER A 193 -8.52 -13.37 -2.80
N ASP A 194 -9.30 -12.96 -1.81
CA ASP A 194 -10.67 -12.50 -1.96
C ASP A 194 -10.97 -11.38 -0.95
N ASN A 195 -12.16 -10.77 -1.01
CA ASN A 195 -12.65 -9.75 -0.08
C ASN A 195 -11.61 -8.65 0.20
N HIS A 196 -11.01 -8.15 -0.87
CA HIS A 196 -10.07 -7.04 -0.78
C HIS A 196 -10.78 -5.82 -0.21
N ALA A 197 -10.10 -5.04 0.61
CA ALA A 197 -10.67 -3.82 1.17
C ALA A 197 -9.65 -2.71 1.18
N PHE A 198 -10.11 -1.47 1.02
CA PHE A 198 -9.25 -0.30 1.08
C PHE A 198 -9.95 0.85 1.77
N ARG A 199 -9.17 1.79 2.33
CA ARG A 199 -9.70 3.05 2.88
C ARG A 199 -8.87 4.22 2.37
N GLU A 200 -9.52 5.02 1.54
CA GLU A 200 -8.95 6.29 1.09
C GLU A 200 -8.81 7.26 2.25
N VAL A 201 -7.72 8.03 2.22
CA VAL A 201 -7.55 9.18 3.07
C VAL A 201 -8.17 10.38 2.36
N PRO A 202 -9.12 11.09 2.98
CA PRO A 202 -9.68 12.30 2.38
C PRO A 202 -8.55 13.29 2.06
N THR A 203 -8.32 13.56 0.77
CA THR A 203 -7.50 14.71 0.39
C THR A 203 -8.19 15.96 0.91
N PRO A 204 -7.49 16.86 1.63
CA PRO A 204 -8.08 18.14 2.00
C PRO A 204 -8.61 18.81 0.74
N ALA A 205 -9.92 19.05 0.69
CA ALA A 205 -10.50 19.82 -0.40
C ALA A 205 -9.82 21.19 -0.37
N LEU A 206 -8.97 21.48 -1.36
CA LEU A 206 -8.49 22.82 -1.62
C LEU A 206 -9.73 23.65 -1.92
N LEU A 207 -10.29 24.31 -0.91
CA LEU A 207 -11.44 25.21 -1.03
C LEU A 207 -11.04 26.34 -1.99
N PRO A 208 -11.48 26.33 -3.26
CA PRO A 208 -11.13 27.40 -4.21
C PRO A 208 -11.70 28.75 -3.74
N GLY A 209 -12.74 28.70 -2.89
CA GLY A 209 -13.39 29.86 -2.31
C GLY A 209 -12.54 30.68 -1.34
N LEU A 210 -11.54 30.10 -0.65
CA LEU A 210 -10.72 30.87 0.29
C LEU A 210 -9.67 31.74 -0.42
N ILE A 211 -9.13 31.27 -1.55
CA ILE A 211 -8.24 32.08 -2.39
C ILE A 211 -9.03 33.21 -3.06
N GLY A 212 -10.25 32.93 -3.53
CA GLY A 212 -11.13 33.94 -4.13
C GLY A 212 -11.52 35.05 -3.15
N LEU A 213 -11.81 34.71 -1.89
CA LEU A 213 -12.13 35.70 -0.84
C LEU A 213 -10.91 36.52 -0.42
N GLY A 214 -9.72 35.91 -0.34
CA GLY A 214 -8.48 36.62 -0.03
C GLY A 214 -8.11 37.68 -1.08
N VAL A 215 -8.24 37.34 -2.37
CA VAL A 215 -7.97 38.29 -3.48
C VAL A 215 -9.03 39.40 -3.55
N ALA A 216 -10.30 39.09 -3.29
CA ALA A 216 -11.38 40.08 -3.26
C ALA A 216 -11.24 41.08 -2.09
N ALA A 217 -10.85 40.60 -0.91
CA ALA A 217 -10.62 41.45 0.27
C ALA A 217 -9.41 42.38 0.10
N LEU A 218 -8.35 41.91 -0.58
CA LEU A 218 -7.16 42.72 -0.90
C LEU A 218 -7.46 43.81 -1.92
N ARG A 219 -8.29 43.53 -2.93
CA ARG A 219 -8.72 44.54 -3.91
C ARG A 219 -9.54 45.65 -3.27
N ARG A 220 -10.48 45.30 -2.40
CA ARG A 220 -11.34 46.26 -1.71
C ARG A 220 -10.57 47.24 -0.82
N LYS A 221 -9.48 46.77 -0.19
CA LYS A 221 -8.58 47.63 0.60
C LYS A 221 -7.75 48.59 -0.26
N GLN A 222 -7.39 48.22 -1.49
CA GLN A 222 -6.64 49.11 -2.38
C GLN A 222 -7.52 50.27 -2.88
N ASP A 223 -8.80 49.99 -3.15
CA ASP A 223 -9.77 51.00 -3.58
C ASP A 223 -10.06 52.02 -2.46
N GLU A 224 -10.18 51.57 -1.20
CA GLU A 224 -10.39 52.46 -0.03
C GLU A 224 -9.20 53.40 0.24
N THR A 225 -7.96 52.95 0.01
CA THR A 225 -6.76 53.82 0.16
C THR A 225 -6.54 54.81 -0.98
N ALA A 226 -7.20 54.61 -2.13
CA ALA A 226 -7.12 55.51 -3.28
C ALA A 226 -8.11 56.69 -3.14
N GLU A 227 -9.23 56.51 -2.43
CA GLU A 227 -10.20 57.59 -2.17
C GLU A 227 -9.79 58.52 -1.01
N GLU A 228 -8.93 58.10 -0.08
CA GLU A 228 -8.46 58.95 1.04
C GLU A 228 -7.35 59.94 0.61
N ASN A 229 -6.77 59.78 -0.59
CA ASN A 229 -5.66 60.61 -1.09
C ASN A 229 -6.05 61.52 -2.28
N ALA A 230 -7.35 61.73 -2.54
CA ALA A 230 -7.85 62.60 -3.61
C ALA A 230 -8.50 63.88 -3.07
#